data_AF-A0A8X7QTD0-F1
#
_entry.id   AF-A0A8X7QTD0-F1
#
_cell.length_a   1.000
_cell.length_b   1.000
_cell.length_c   1.000
_cell.angle_alpha   90.00
_cell.angle_beta   90.00
_cell.angle_gamma   90.00
#
_symmetry.space_group_name_H-M   'P 1'
#
loop_
_entity.id
_entity.type
_entity.pdbx_description
1 polymer ?
#
loop_
_entity_poly.entity_id
_entity_poly.type
_entity_poly.pdbx_seq_one_letter_code
_entity_poly.pdbx_strand_id
1 'polypeptide(L)'
;MTKYVFRPAKSAPCSPPKPLVPIGDSPYIRAKNVQLVEKDPERAIPLFWSAINAGDRVDSALKDMAMVMKQQDRAEEAIEAIKSLRVWCSDQAHESLDNILLDLYKDSPLTGKRTKTAGSQGKKFQVSFEQEATRLLGNLGWALMQRDNFVEAEDAYRRALSIAPDSNKMCNLGICLMKQGMINETKETLQLVKPAVVDGPRGVDSHLKACERAQQMLITILSPR
;
A
#
# COMPACT_ATOMS: atom_id res chain seq x y z
N MET A 1 -18.01 -60.27 42.49
CA MET A 1 -18.68 -59.63 41.33
C MET A 1 -18.66 -58.13 41.54
N THR A 2 -17.72 -57.46 40.90
CA THR A 2 -17.36 -56.04 41.13
C THR A 2 -18.21 -55.15 40.22
N LYS A 3 -18.96 -54.20 40.80
CA LYS A 3 -19.76 -53.23 40.04
C LYS A 3 -18.83 -52.15 39.47
N TYR A 4 -18.68 -52.11 38.15
CA TYR A 4 -18.05 -50.99 37.46
C TYR A 4 -19.05 -49.84 37.34
N VAL A 5 -18.72 -48.71 37.96
CA VAL A 5 -19.45 -47.43 37.82
C VAL A 5 -18.95 -46.74 36.55
N PHE A 6 -19.79 -46.64 35.53
CA PHE A 6 -19.51 -45.82 34.35
C PHE A 6 -19.71 -44.33 34.70
N ARG A 7 -18.64 -43.52 34.61
CA ARG A 7 -18.74 -42.05 34.60
C ARG A 7 -19.12 -41.58 33.19
N PRO A 8 -20.07 -40.65 33.01
CA PRO A 8 -20.24 -39.99 31.73
C PRO A 8 -19.10 -39.00 31.50
N ALA A 9 -18.51 -39.04 30.31
CA ALA A 9 -17.50 -38.09 29.87
C ALA A 9 -18.13 -36.70 29.74
N LYS A 10 -17.53 -35.69 30.39
CA LYS A 10 -17.89 -34.29 30.21
C LYS A 10 -17.55 -33.89 28.77
N SER A 11 -18.57 -33.58 27.98
CA SER A 11 -18.43 -32.89 26.69
C SER A 11 -17.78 -31.52 26.92
N ALA A 12 -16.70 -31.23 26.20
CA ALA A 12 -16.07 -29.91 26.22
C ALA A 12 -17.08 -28.83 25.77
N PRO A 13 -17.05 -27.61 26.33
CA PRO A 13 -17.91 -26.53 25.87
C PRO A 13 -17.46 -26.09 24.48
N CYS A 14 -18.30 -26.34 23.48
CA CYS A 14 -18.16 -25.76 22.15
C CYS A 14 -18.24 -24.24 22.31
N SER A 15 -17.13 -23.53 22.09
CA SER A 15 -17.17 -22.06 22.09
C SER A 15 -18.16 -21.61 21.02
N PRO A 16 -19.04 -20.63 21.29
CA PRO A 16 -19.97 -20.14 20.29
C PRO A 16 -19.20 -19.62 19.07
N PRO A 17 -19.70 -19.82 17.85
CA PRO A 17 -19.04 -19.30 16.65
C PRO A 17 -18.90 -17.79 16.80
N LYS A 18 -17.70 -17.28 16.53
CA LYS A 18 -17.42 -15.84 16.57
C LYS A 18 -18.39 -15.12 15.62
N PRO A 19 -18.99 -13.99 16.01
CA PRO A 19 -19.87 -13.23 15.13
C PRO A 19 -19.16 -12.88 13.82
N LEU A 20 -19.83 -13.09 12.69
CA LEU A 20 -19.31 -12.74 11.36
C LEU A 20 -19.15 -11.21 11.17
N VAL A 21 -19.82 -10.42 12.00
CA VAL A 21 -19.92 -8.97 11.92
C VAL A 21 -19.56 -8.38 13.29
N PRO A 22 -18.88 -7.22 13.37
CA PRO A 22 -18.65 -6.56 14.66
C PRO A 22 -19.97 -6.24 15.38
N ILE A 23 -19.99 -6.33 16.70
CA ILE A 23 -21.20 -6.14 17.51
C ILE A 23 -21.50 -4.63 17.62
N GLY A 24 -22.73 -4.22 17.28
CA GLY A 24 -23.19 -2.82 17.37
C GLY A 24 -24.13 -2.42 16.23
N ASP A 25 -24.48 -1.13 16.15
CA ASP A 25 -25.38 -0.58 15.11
C ASP A 25 -24.79 0.67 14.41
N SER A 26 -23.46 0.72 14.26
CA SER A 26 -22.79 1.82 13.58
C SER A 26 -22.98 1.74 12.06
N PRO A 27 -22.91 2.87 11.31
CA PRO A 27 -22.97 2.86 9.85
C PRO A 27 -22.03 1.83 9.19
N TYR A 28 -20.80 1.69 9.71
CA TYR A 28 -19.85 0.68 9.24
C TYR A 28 -20.32 -0.75 9.51
N ILE A 29 -20.88 -1.02 10.70
CA ILE A 29 -21.39 -2.36 11.04
C ILE A 29 -22.57 -2.74 10.15
N ARG A 30 -23.46 -1.80 9.87
CA ARG A 30 -24.56 -1.99 8.90
C ARG A 30 -24.02 -2.34 7.52
N ALA A 31 -23.01 -1.61 7.04
CA ALA A 31 -22.33 -1.91 5.77
C ALA A 31 -21.73 -3.32 5.76
N LYS A 32 -21.06 -3.72 6.85
CA LYS A 32 -20.48 -5.06 7.01
C LYS A 32 -21.53 -6.18 7.07
N ASN A 33 -22.67 -5.93 7.69
CA ASN A 33 -23.76 -6.90 7.75
C ASN A 33 -24.32 -7.14 6.33
N VAL A 34 -24.59 -6.07 5.59
CA VAL A 34 -25.05 -6.17 4.19
C VAL A 34 -24.00 -6.86 3.31
N GLN A 35 -22.71 -6.54 3.50
CA GLN A 35 -21.61 -7.17 2.76
C GLN A 35 -21.52 -8.69 3.01
N LEU A 36 -21.53 -9.12 4.27
CA LEU A 36 -21.17 -10.50 4.65
C LEU A 36 -22.36 -11.43 4.81
N VAL A 37 -23.50 -10.92 5.27
CA VAL A 37 -24.71 -11.70 5.54
C VAL A 37 -25.65 -11.65 4.35
N GLU A 38 -26.03 -10.45 3.91
CA GLU A 38 -26.93 -10.27 2.76
C GLU A 38 -26.22 -10.54 1.42
N LYS A 39 -24.88 -10.39 1.40
CA LYS A 39 -24.03 -10.55 0.20
C LYS A 39 -24.49 -9.68 -0.96
N ASP A 40 -24.96 -8.47 -0.62
CA ASP A 40 -25.41 -7.47 -1.58
C ASP A 40 -24.37 -6.33 -1.68
N PRO A 41 -23.47 -6.37 -2.68
CA PRO A 41 -22.40 -5.41 -2.82
C PRO A 41 -22.90 -4.03 -3.25
N GLU A 42 -23.97 -3.96 -4.05
CA GLU A 42 -24.56 -2.70 -4.52
C GLU A 42 -25.21 -1.93 -3.37
N ARG A 43 -25.79 -2.63 -2.39
CA ARG A 43 -26.27 -2.00 -1.14
C ARG A 43 -25.16 -1.74 -0.13
N ALA A 44 -24.09 -2.53 -0.11
CA ALA A 44 -22.98 -2.34 0.84
C ALA A 44 -22.15 -1.08 0.55
N ILE A 45 -21.84 -0.80 -0.73
CA ILE A 45 -21.04 0.36 -1.15
C ILE A 45 -21.57 1.71 -0.61
N PRO A 46 -22.84 2.09 -0.81
CA PRO A 46 -23.36 3.37 -0.31
C PRO A 46 -23.36 3.44 1.23
N LEU A 47 -23.49 2.30 1.93
CA LEU A 47 -23.38 2.27 3.39
C LEU A 47 -21.95 2.51 3.86
N PHE A 48 -20.94 2.00 3.15
CA PHE A 48 -19.54 2.35 3.44
C PHE A 48 -19.27 3.84 3.21
N TRP A 49 -19.80 4.43 2.14
CA TRP A 49 -19.75 5.88 1.93
C TRP A 49 -20.38 6.66 3.07
N SER A 50 -21.55 6.22 3.56
CA SER A 50 -22.19 6.85 4.72
C SER A 50 -21.34 6.72 5.98
N ALA A 51 -20.63 5.61 6.18
CA ALA A 51 -19.73 5.43 7.32
C ALA A 51 -18.53 6.39 7.24
N ILE A 52 -17.93 6.53 6.06
CA ILE A 52 -16.82 7.47 5.80
C ILE A 52 -17.26 8.91 6.09
N ASN A 53 -18.40 9.32 5.56
CA ASN A 53 -18.94 10.68 5.77
C ASN A 53 -19.29 10.96 7.24
N ALA A 54 -19.66 9.93 8.00
CA ALA A 54 -19.93 10.04 9.43
C ALA A 54 -18.66 9.97 10.30
N GLY A 55 -17.48 9.74 9.71
CA GLY A 55 -16.24 9.51 10.44
C GLY A 55 -16.16 8.15 11.15
N ASP A 56 -17.09 7.22 10.85
CA ASP A 56 -17.16 5.91 11.49
C ASP A 56 -16.17 4.94 10.82
N ARG A 57 -15.05 4.67 11.50
CA ARG A 57 -14.02 3.71 11.07
C ARG A 57 -13.56 3.93 9.62
N VAL A 58 -13.30 5.19 9.27
CA VAL A 58 -12.95 5.65 7.91
C VAL A 58 -11.94 4.72 7.23
N ASP A 59 -10.82 4.41 7.91
CA ASP A 59 -9.79 3.51 7.39
C ASP A 59 -10.33 2.13 7.00
N SER A 60 -11.17 1.54 7.85
CA SER A 60 -11.73 0.20 7.62
C SER A 60 -12.80 0.25 6.54
N ALA A 61 -13.68 1.25 6.61
CA ALA A 61 -14.75 1.47 5.64
C ALA A 61 -14.19 1.64 4.22
N LEU A 62 -13.15 2.46 4.05
CA LEU A 62 -12.52 2.69 2.74
C LEU A 62 -11.87 1.41 2.18
N LYS A 63 -11.12 0.68 3.02
CA LYS A 63 -10.49 -0.59 2.61
C LYS A 63 -11.52 -1.63 2.20
N ASP A 64 -12.56 -1.81 3.01
CA ASP A 64 -13.62 -2.78 2.73
C ASP A 64 -14.43 -2.40 1.49
N MET A 65 -14.75 -1.12 1.32
CA MET A 65 -15.43 -0.61 0.14
C MET A 65 -14.62 -0.88 -1.13
N ALA A 66 -13.31 -0.61 -1.12
CA ALA A 66 -12.44 -0.88 -2.26
C ALA A 66 -12.40 -2.36 -2.62
N MET A 67 -12.39 -3.26 -1.63
CA MET A 67 -12.44 -4.71 -1.86
C MET A 67 -13.78 -5.16 -2.45
N VAL A 68 -14.90 -4.59 -2.00
CA VAL A 68 -16.22 -4.88 -2.58
C VAL A 68 -16.30 -4.39 -4.03
N MET A 69 -15.83 -3.17 -4.31
CA MET A 69 -15.78 -2.63 -5.68
C MET A 69 -14.90 -3.49 -6.59
N LYS A 70 -13.75 -3.96 -6.09
CA LYS A 70 -12.88 -4.90 -6.80
C LYS A 70 -13.63 -6.18 -7.22
N GLN A 71 -14.39 -6.78 -6.30
CA GLN A 71 -15.16 -8.00 -6.57
C GLN A 71 -16.26 -7.81 -7.63
N GLN A 72 -16.72 -6.57 -7.82
CA GLN A 72 -17.71 -6.20 -8.85
C GLN A 72 -17.08 -5.76 -10.18
N ASP A 73 -15.78 -5.98 -10.39
CA ASP A 73 -15.04 -5.49 -11.57
C ASP A 73 -15.06 -3.95 -11.72
N ARG A 74 -15.33 -3.23 -10.60
CA ARG A 74 -15.38 -1.77 -10.52
C ARG A 74 -14.04 -1.21 -10.02
N ALA A 75 -12.93 -1.74 -10.54
CA ALA A 75 -11.58 -1.40 -10.07
C ALA A 75 -11.24 0.08 -10.23
N GLU A 76 -11.72 0.72 -11.30
CA GLU A 76 -11.45 2.14 -11.58
C GLU A 76 -12.12 3.06 -10.55
N GLU A 77 -13.34 2.74 -10.12
CA GLU A 77 -14.05 3.48 -9.07
C GLU A 77 -13.37 3.30 -7.71
N ALA A 78 -12.89 2.09 -7.42
CA ALA A 78 -12.13 1.81 -6.21
C ALA A 78 -10.83 2.64 -6.15
N ILE A 79 -10.10 2.73 -7.25
CA ILE A 79 -8.86 3.51 -7.35
C ILE A 79 -9.14 5.00 -7.08
N GLU A 80 -10.14 5.58 -7.73
CA GLU A 80 -10.47 7.00 -7.52
C GLU A 80 -10.99 7.26 -6.10
N ALA A 81 -11.82 6.36 -5.55
CA ALA A 81 -12.28 6.46 -4.16
C ALA A 81 -11.10 6.47 -3.18
N ILE A 82 -10.15 5.54 -3.31
CA ILE A 82 -8.95 5.53 -2.46
C ILE A 82 -8.17 6.84 -2.63
N LYS A 83 -7.90 7.27 -3.87
CA LYS A 83 -7.12 8.50 -4.12
C LYS A 83 -7.75 9.74 -3.51
N SER A 84 -9.07 9.90 -3.64
CA SER A 84 -9.78 11.07 -3.10
C SER A 84 -9.91 11.02 -1.58
N LEU A 85 -10.02 9.83 -0.98
CA LEU A 85 -10.32 9.69 0.44
C LEU A 85 -9.10 9.41 1.33
N ARG A 86 -7.96 9.04 0.74
CA ARG A 86 -6.72 8.71 1.48
C ARG A 86 -6.25 9.82 2.41
N VAL A 87 -6.52 11.09 2.10
CA VAL A 87 -6.16 12.24 2.96
C VAL A 87 -6.90 12.25 4.30
N TRP A 88 -8.07 11.62 4.37
CA TRP A 88 -8.88 11.49 5.59
C TRP A 88 -8.52 10.24 6.40
N CYS A 89 -7.63 9.40 5.88
CA CYS A 89 -7.21 8.16 6.52
C CYS A 89 -5.95 8.36 7.36
N SER A 90 -5.80 7.53 8.40
CA SER A 90 -4.59 7.53 9.23
C SER A 90 -3.35 7.11 8.44
N ASP A 91 -2.18 7.57 8.88
CA ASP A 91 -0.89 7.15 8.30
C ASP A 91 -0.67 5.63 8.37
N GLN A 92 -1.29 4.97 9.36
CA GLN A 92 -1.24 3.52 9.51
C GLN A 92 -2.02 2.80 8.39
N ALA A 93 -3.09 3.41 7.87
CA ALA A 93 -3.88 2.84 6.79
C ALA A 93 -3.23 3.03 5.41
N HIS A 94 -2.36 4.02 5.25
CA HIS A 94 -1.74 4.38 3.96
C HIS A 94 -1.02 3.21 3.30
N GLU A 95 -0.26 2.42 4.05
CA GLU A 95 0.44 1.24 3.54
C GLU A 95 -0.54 0.18 3.02
N SER A 96 -1.60 -0.10 3.80
CA SER A 96 -2.64 -1.04 3.39
C SER A 96 -3.39 -0.56 2.14
N LEU A 97 -3.66 0.75 2.06
CA LEU A 97 -4.31 1.35 0.90
C LEU A 97 -3.40 1.33 -0.35
N ASP A 98 -2.09 1.56 -0.18
CA ASP A 98 -1.13 1.50 -1.28
C ASP A 98 -0.98 0.07 -1.81
N ASN A 99 -1.04 -0.95 -0.94
CA ASN A 99 -1.10 -2.36 -1.35
C ASN A 99 -2.38 -2.70 -2.12
N ILE A 100 -3.54 -2.23 -1.66
CA ILE A 100 -4.82 -2.42 -2.36
C ILE A 100 -4.77 -1.71 -3.73
N LEU A 101 -4.23 -0.50 -3.80
CA LEU A 101 -4.06 0.21 -5.07
C LEU A 101 -3.19 -0.56 -6.04
N LEU A 102 -2.04 -1.09 -5.60
CA LEU A 102 -1.16 -1.91 -6.45
C LEU A 102 -1.88 -3.14 -7.02
N ASP A 103 -2.74 -3.77 -6.22
CA ASP A 103 -3.52 -4.94 -6.58
C ASP A 103 -4.65 -4.59 -7.57
N LEU A 104 -5.44 -3.53 -7.29
CA LEU A 104 -6.44 -2.97 -8.20
C LEU A 104 -5.85 -2.59 -9.56
N TYR A 105 -4.62 -2.06 -9.53
CA TYR A 105 -3.88 -1.72 -10.71
C TYR A 105 -3.55 -2.98 -11.53
N LYS A 106 -3.03 -4.05 -10.93
CA LYS A 106 -2.74 -5.31 -11.66
C LYS A 106 -3.98 -5.93 -12.30
N ASP A 107 -5.10 -5.90 -11.59
CA ASP A 107 -6.33 -6.59 -12.00
C ASP A 107 -7.16 -5.79 -13.02
N SER A 108 -6.81 -4.53 -13.29
CA SER A 108 -7.52 -3.72 -14.27
C SER A 108 -7.26 -4.25 -15.70
N PRO A 109 -8.30 -4.68 -16.46
CA PRO A 109 -8.14 -5.21 -17.82
C PRO A 109 -7.68 -4.15 -18.85
N LEU A 110 -7.47 -2.90 -18.42
CA LEU A 110 -7.02 -1.77 -19.24
C LEU A 110 -5.54 -1.41 -19.02
N THR A 111 -4.79 -2.24 -18.29
CA THR A 111 -3.36 -2.12 -17.97
C THR A 111 -2.44 -1.86 -19.18
N GLY A 112 -2.88 -2.17 -20.40
CA GLY A 112 -2.12 -1.89 -21.63
C GLY A 112 -2.45 -0.59 -22.37
N LYS A 113 -3.63 0.02 -22.17
CA LYS A 113 -4.10 1.15 -23.01
C LYS A 113 -5.14 2.01 -22.28
N ARG A 114 -4.72 2.92 -21.40
CA ARG A 114 -5.50 4.14 -21.12
C ARG A 114 -4.69 5.20 -20.38
N THR A 115 -4.40 6.28 -21.09
CA THR A 115 -4.15 7.61 -20.54
C THR A 115 -5.52 8.25 -20.29
N LYS A 116 -6.03 8.23 -19.06
CA LYS A 116 -7.30 8.90 -18.77
C LYS A 116 -7.09 10.41 -18.64
N THR A 117 -7.73 11.16 -19.53
CA THR A 117 -7.85 12.62 -19.52
C THR A 117 -8.99 13.04 -18.61
N ALA A 118 -8.68 13.78 -17.55
CA ALA A 118 -9.65 14.64 -16.87
C ALA A 118 -9.07 16.07 -16.89
N GLY A 119 -9.90 17.06 -17.25
CA GLY A 119 -9.43 18.43 -17.38
C GLY A 119 -10.49 19.45 -16.97
N SER A 120 -9.98 20.58 -16.47
CA SER A 120 -10.61 21.89 -16.64
C SER A 120 -9.62 23.05 -16.89
N GLN A 121 -8.28 22.84 -16.90
CA GLN A 121 -7.31 23.95 -17.10
C GLN A 121 -6.03 23.60 -17.88
N GLY A 122 -6.15 22.94 -19.04
CA GLY A 122 -5.10 22.97 -20.08
C GLY A 122 -3.74 22.33 -19.80
N LYS A 123 -3.42 21.90 -18.56
CA LYS A 123 -2.22 21.11 -18.25
C LYS A 123 -2.61 19.66 -18.01
N LYS A 124 -2.46 18.85 -19.05
CA LYS A 124 -2.71 17.40 -19.03
C LYS A 124 -1.54 16.71 -18.33
N PHE A 125 -1.71 16.30 -17.08
CA PHE A 125 -0.73 15.41 -16.45
C PHE A 125 -1.14 13.96 -16.73
N GLN A 126 -0.41 13.32 -17.64
CA GLN A 126 -0.54 11.89 -17.90
C GLN A 126 0.25 11.17 -16.81
N VAL A 127 -0.43 10.61 -15.81
CA VAL A 127 0.22 9.65 -14.91
C VAL A 127 -0.06 8.28 -15.50
N SER A 128 0.97 7.63 -16.05
CA SER A 128 0.84 6.25 -16.52
C SER A 128 0.62 5.33 -15.33
N PHE A 129 -0.06 4.21 -15.59
CA PHE A 129 -0.16 3.09 -14.65
C PHE A 129 1.19 2.76 -14.00
N GLU A 130 2.22 2.65 -14.83
CA GLU A 130 3.58 2.34 -14.44
C GLU A 130 4.16 3.38 -13.50
N GLN A 131 3.91 4.66 -13.75
CA GLN A 131 4.35 5.76 -12.90
C GLN A 131 3.69 5.69 -11.52
N GLU A 132 2.39 5.36 -11.47
CA GLU A 132 1.66 5.27 -10.21
C GLU A 132 2.04 4.00 -9.42
N ALA A 133 2.16 2.84 -10.08
CA ALA A 133 2.66 1.62 -9.46
C ALA A 133 4.07 1.80 -8.89
N THR A 134 4.95 2.46 -9.65
CA THR A 134 6.32 2.81 -9.24
C THR A 134 6.32 3.77 -8.04
N ARG A 135 5.41 4.74 -8.00
CA ARG A 135 5.24 5.67 -6.87
C ARG A 135 4.80 4.94 -5.60
N LEU A 136 3.80 4.07 -5.70
CA LEU A 136 3.25 3.30 -4.57
C LEU A 136 4.30 2.32 -4.01
N LEU A 137 5.04 1.61 -4.87
CA LEU A 137 6.15 0.76 -4.43
C LEU A 137 7.26 1.56 -3.73
N GLY A 138 7.57 2.77 -4.22
CA GLY A 138 8.51 3.66 -3.56
C GLY A 138 8.07 4.11 -2.17
N ASN A 139 6.77 4.39 -2.00
CA ASN A 139 6.17 4.75 -0.71
C ASN A 139 6.19 3.56 0.27
N LEU A 140 5.84 2.37 -0.21
CA LEU A 140 5.90 1.13 0.56
C LEU A 140 7.33 0.87 1.04
N GLY A 141 8.31 0.94 0.14
CA GLY A 141 9.73 0.79 0.50
C GLY A 141 10.17 1.79 1.57
N TRP A 142 9.74 3.05 1.45
CA TRP A 142 10.05 4.08 2.45
C TRP A 142 9.43 3.78 3.81
N ALA A 143 8.16 3.38 3.85
CA ALA A 143 7.48 3.01 5.08
C ALA A 143 8.16 1.82 5.78
N LEU A 144 8.62 0.83 5.01
CA LEU A 144 9.37 -0.33 5.50
C LEU A 144 10.75 0.06 6.06
N MET A 145 11.47 0.97 5.39
CA MET A 145 12.73 1.52 5.91
C MET A 145 12.56 2.20 7.27
N GLN A 146 11.45 2.93 7.47
CA GLN A 146 11.16 3.61 8.74
C GLN A 146 10.89 2.63 9.89
N ARG A 147 10.62 1.37 9.59
CA ARG A 147 10.42 0.28 10.57
C ARG A 147 11.63 -0.66 10.66
N ASP A 148 12.78 -0.27 10.12
CA ASP A 148 14.00 -1.07 10.01
C ASP A 148 13.82 -2.42 9.28
N ASN A 149 12.74 -2.58 8.49
CA ASN A 149 12.50 -3.77 7.68
C ASN A 149 13.17 -3.64 6.31
N PHE A 150 14.51 -3.69 6.31
CA PHE A 150 15.32 -3.40 5.12
C PHE A 150 15.19 -4.42 4.00
N VAL A 151 14.91 -5.69 4.34
CA VAL A 151 14.76 -6.78 3.36
C VAL A 151 13.50 -6.58 2.51
N GLU A 152 12.36 -6.30 3.13
CA GLU A 152 11.13 -6.03 2.40
C GLU A 152 11.19 -4.67 1.66
N ALA A 153 11.88 -3.68 2.25
CA ALA A 153 12.10 -2.39 1.59
C ALA A 153 12.91 -2.55 0.29
N GLU A 154 13.96 -3.39 0.32
CA GLU A 154 14.76 -3.75 -0.85
C GLU A 154 13.90 -4.37 -1.96
N ASP A 155 13.04 -5.35 -1.64
CA ASP A 155 12.13 -5.95 -2.61
C ASP A 155 11.21 -4.90 -3.25
N ALA A 156 10.61 -4.03 -2.43
CA ALA A 156 9.74 -2.97 -2.92
C ALA A 156 10.46 -2.01 -3.89
N TYR A 157 11.68 -1.58 -3.56
CA TYR A 157 12.47 -0.71 -4.43
C TYR A 157 12.94 -1.42 -5.71
N ARG A 158 13.38 -2.68 -5.63
CA ARG A 158 13.77 -3.46 -6.83
C ARG A 158 12.58 -3.65 -7.77
N ARG A 159 11.39 -3.95 -7.23
CA ARG A 159 10.15 -4.04 -8.02
C ARG A 159 9.81 -2.70 -8.67
N ALA A 160 9.94 -1.58 -7.95
CA ALA A 160 9.71 -0.25 -8.52
C ALA A 160 10.68 0.04 -9.69
N LEU A 161 11.97 -0.26 -9.50
CA LEU A 161 13.01 -0.05 -10.50
C LEU A 161 12.91 -0.98 -11.72
N SER A 162 12.29 -2.15 -11.55
CA SER A 162 12.00 -3.07 -12.65
C SER A 162 10.92 -2.53 -13.61
N ILE A 163 10.04 -1.66 -13.10
CA ILE A 163 8.99 -0.99 -13.90
C ILE A 163 9.58 0.23 -14.60
N ALA A 164 10.20 1.13 -13.83
CA ALA A 164 10.81 2.34 -14.37
C ALA A 164 12.09 2.72 -13.60
N PRO A 165 13.21 2.98 -14.28
CA PRO A 165 14.41 3.51 -13.63
C PRO A 165 14.14 4.85 -12.95
N ASP A 166 14.54 4.98 -11.68
CA ASP A 166 14.33 6.19 -10.88
C ASP A 166 15.50 6.39 -9.91
N SER A 167 16.20 7.52 -10.05
CA SER A 167 17.39 7.83 -9.24
C SER A 167 17.10 7.93 -7.74
N ASN A 168 15.93 8.44 -7.33
CA ASN A 168 15.58 8.55 -5.91
C ASN A 168 15.43 7.15 -5.29
N LYS A 169 14.74 6.25 -6.00
CA LYS A 169 14.53 4.86 -5.56
C LYS A 169 15.83 4.07 -5.57
N MET A 170 16.72 4.29 -6.54
CA MET A 170 18.07 3.71 -6.53
C MET A 170 18.87 4.17 -5.30
N CYS A 171 18.81 5.46 -4.96
CA CYS A 171 19.50 5.99 -3.78
C CYS A 171 18.91 5.42 -2.47
N ASN A 172 17.58 5.25 -2.37
CA ASN A 172 16.96 4.60 -1.20
C ASN A 172 17.26 3.09 -1.13
N LEU A 173 17.32 2.39 -2.27
CA LEU A 173 17.78 1.01 -2.36
C LEU A 173 19.22 0.88 -1.84
N GLY A 174 20.11 1.79 -2.24
CA GLY A 174 21.48 1.85 -1.72
C GLY A 174 21.52 1.96 -0.20
N ILE A 175 20.66 2.79 0.41
CA ILE A 175 20.54 2.90 1.87
C ILE A 175 20.08 1.57 2.50
N CYS A 176 19.10 0.89 1.90
CA CYS A 176 18.63 -0.42 2.37
C CYS A 176 19.76 -1.47 2.36
N LEU A 177 20.53 -1.53 1.27
CA LEU A 177 21.65 -2.45 1.11
C LEU A 177 22.76 -2.18 2.14
N MET A 178 23.09 -0.91 2.40
CA MET A 178 24.09 -0.56 3.42
C MET A 178 23.64 -0.95 4.83
N LYS A 179 22.35 -0.77 5.16
CA LYS A 179 21.79 -1.20 6.46
C LYS A 179 21.83 -2.71 6.66
N GLN A 180 21.84 -3.48 5.57
CA GLN A 180 22.01 -4.93 5.58
C GLN A 180 23.48 -5.36 5.50
N GLY A 181 24.44 -4.43 5.38
CA GLY A 181 25.87 -4.74 5.25
C GLY A 181 26.32 -5.13 3.84
N MET A 182 25.46 -5.00 2.83
CA MET A 182 25.71 -5.36 1.43
C MET A 182 26.43 -4.24 0.67
N ILE A 183 27.64 -3.87 1.12
CA ILE A 183 28.36 -2.68 0.65
C ILE A 183 28.78 -2.77 -0.83
N ASN A 184 29.11 -3.97 -1.32
CA ASN A 184 29.50 -4.16 -2.71
C ASN A 184 28.32 -3.87 -3.66
N GLU A 185 27.14 -4.43 -3.37
CA GLU A 185 25.92 -4.16 -4.14
C GLU A 185 25.49 -2.69 -4.05
N THR A 186 25.70 -2.04 -2.90
CA THR A 186 25.46 -0.59 -2.79
C THR A 186 26.29 0.19 -3.80
N LYS A 187 27.59 -0.11 -3.93
CA LYS A 187 28.49 0.61 -4.85
C LYS A 187 28.02 0.44 -6.29
N GLU A 188 27.68 -0.78 -6.69
CA GLU A 188 27.14 -1.06 -8.02
C GLU A 188 25.83 -0.29 -8.27
N THR A 189 24.92 -0.33 -7.30
CA THR A 189 23.61 0.35 -7.40
C THR A 189 23.77 1.87 -7.52
N LEU A 190 24.64 2.48 -6.70
CA LEU A 190 24.86 3.93 -6.71
C LEU A 190 25.68 4.42 -7.90
N GLN A 191 26.52 3.57 -8.52
CA GLN A 191 27.22 3.89 -9.77
C GLN A 191 26.27 4.06 -10.95
N LEU A 192 25.13 3.36 -10.94
CA LEU A 192 24.10 3.47 -11.99
C LEU A 192 23.24 4.73 -11.87
N VAL A 193 23.30 5.43 -10.72
CA VAL A 193 22.58 6.68 -10.50
C VAL A 193 23.23 7.76 -11.35
N LYS A 194 22.49 8.27 -12.34
CA LYS A 194 22.94 9.42 -13.13
C LYS A 194 23.19 10.61 -12.18
N PRO A 195 24.30 11.33 -12.32
CA PRO A 195 24.53 12.56 -11.56
C PRO A 195 23.34 13.50 -11.75
N ALA A 196 22.86 14.10 -10.67
CA ALA A 196 21.87 15.17 -10.76
C ALA A 196 22.52 16.33 -11.51
N VAL A 197 22.20 16.48 -12.79
CA VAL A 197 22.61 17.64 -13.59
C VAL A 197 21.51 18.68 -13.40
N VAL A 198 21.90 19.87 -12.92
CA VAL A 198 21.01 21.03 -12.79
C VAL A 198 20.57 21.45 -14.19
N ASP A 199 19.52 20.83 -14.73
CA ASP A 199 19.05 21.09 -16.08
C ASP A 199 17.85 22.05 -16.06
N GLY A 200 18.16 23.34 -16.25
CA GLY A 200 17.23 24.39 -16.64
C GLY A 200 16.19 24.86 -15.60
N PRO A 201 15.44 25.95 -15.92
CA PRO A 201 14.60 26.70 -14.98
C PRO A 201 13.30 25.97 -14.57
N ARG A 202 13.23 24.65 -14.76
CA ARG A 202 12.11 23.77 -14.40
C ARG A 202 12.52 22.47 -13.70
N GLY A 203 13.77 22.33 -13.26
CA GLY A 203 14.26 21.15 -12.54
C GLY A 203 14.14 21.28 -11.02
N VAL A 204 13.14 20.65 -10.41
CA VAL A 204 13.22 20.31 -8.99
C VAL A 204 14.07 19.05 -8.91
N ASP A 205 15.33 19.15 -8.49
CA ASP A 205 16.21 18.00 -8.28
C ASP A 205 15.65 17.10 -7.16
N SER A 206 14.75 16.18 -7.55
CA SER A 206 13.93 15.39 -6.64
C SER A 206 14.71 14.27 -5.93
N HIS A 207 15.91 13.94 -6.38
CA HIS A 207 16.73 12.86 -5.84
C HIS A 207 18.06 13.30 -5.22
N LEU A 208 18.47 14.58 -5.37
CA LEU A 208 19.74 15.09 -4.86
C LEU A 208 19.92 14.79 -3.37
N LYS A 209 18.91 15.12 -2.55
CA LYS A 209 18.94 14.87 -1.10
C LYS A 209 19.06 13.39 -0.74
N ALA A 210 18.39 12.51 -1.49
CA ALA A 210 18.45 11.07 -1.23
C ALA A 210 19.84 10.50 -1.58
N CYS A 211 20.43 10.99 -2.66
CA CYS A 211 21.74 10.54 -3.11
C CYS A 211 22.88 11.10 -2.27
N GLU A 212 22.81 12.37 -1.84
CA GLU A 212 23.74 12.93 -0.85
C GLU A 212 23.72 12.12 0.45
N ARG A 213 22.53 11.78 0.96
CA ARG A 213 22.38 10.94 2.15
C ARG A 213 23.02 9.56 1.96
N ALA A 214 22.75 8.92 0.83
CA ALA A 214 23.30 7.59 0.52
C ALA A 214 24.85 7.63 0.40
N GLN A 215 25.39 8.63 -0.29
CA GLN A 215 26.83 8.82 -0.42
C GLN A 215 27.51 9.11 0.92
N GLN A 216 26.94 9.99 1.74
CA GLN A 216 27.49 10.32 3.04
C GLN A 216 27.52 9.09 3.96
N MET A 217 26.46 8.28 3.94
CA MET A 217 26.40 7.04 4.71
C MET A 217 27.45 6.02 4.23
N LEU A 218 27.65 5.89 2.91
CA LEU A 218 28.67 5.02 2.35
C LEU A 218 30.08 5.46 2.78
N ILE A 219 30.37 6.76 2.74
CA ILE A 219 31.65 7.33 3.22
C ILE A 219 31.86 7.00 4.69
N THR A 220 30.83 7.20 5.53
CA THR A 220 30.93 6.91 6.97
C THR A 220 31.19 5.42 7.25
N ILE A 221 30.63 4.51 6.46
CA ILE A 221 30.86 3.07 6.60
C ILE A 221 32.28 2.67 6.16
N LEU A 222 32.79 3.29 5.09
CA LEU A 222 34.11 2.98 4.53
C LEU A 222 35.27 3.62 5.30
N SER A 223 34.99 4.68 6.07
CA SER A 223 35.97 5.38 6.93
C SER A 223 35.53 5.35 8.39
N PRO A 224 35.50 4.18 9.05
CA PRO A 224 35.19 4.08 10.47
C PRO A 224 36.27 4.81 11.29
N ARG A 225 35.84 5.61 12.27
CA ARG A 225 36.75 6.33 13.20
C ARG A 225 37.46 5.37 14.15
#